data_AF-A0A1G7DM14-F1
#
_entry.id   AF-A0A1G7DM14-F1
#
_cell.length_a   1.000
_cell.length_b   1.000
_cell.length_c   1.000
_cell.angle_alpha   90.00
_cell.angle_beta   90.00
_cell.angle_gamma   90.00
#
_symmetry.space_group_name_H-M   'P 1'
#
loop_
_entity.id
_entity.type
_entity.pdbx_description
1 polymer ?
#
loop_
_entity_poly.entity_id
_entity_poly.type
_entity_poly.pdbx_seq_one_letter_code
_entity_poly.pdbx_strand_id
1 'polypeptide(L)'
;MDSVKKIVYLKKNDRNLTYAPTVESAVQYANAGMLEEWIQCYLLFTHKVIPFQNDFMKGEHLCIGVVKFPLRLIQSQVLKLDEKHATEDDGHAAALPPLLLQYEEGKFHCNFQIKLLTTLKKRKVDAYPTIIVMKGNEDYKRFMKYYGTVFFYVDKV
;
A
#
# COMPACT_ATOMS: atom_id res chain seq x y z
N MET A 1 13.29 24.89 -31.47
CA MET A 1 12.80 24.46 -30.15
C MET A 1 12.04 23.15 -30.36
N ASP A 2 12.74 22.03 -30.18
CA ASP A 2 12.16 20.70 -30.36
C ASP A 2 11.30 20.33 -29.14
N SER A 3 9.99 20.34 -29.34
CA SER A 3 9.03 19.87 -28.34
C SER A 3 8.98 18.35 -28.40
N VAL A 4 9.65 17.68 -27.45
CA VAL A 4 9.49 16.23 -27.25
C VAL A 4 8.09 15.99 -26.70
N LYS A 5 7.17 15.58 -27.57
CA LYS A 5 5.85 15.09 -27.17
C LYS A 5 6.02 13.74 -26.50
N LYS A 6 5.95 13.71 -25.17
CA LYS A 6 5.88 12.48 -24.37
C LYS A 6 4.63 11.70 -24.81
N ILE A 7 4.82 10.64 -25.60
CA ILE A 7 3.73 9.74 -25.98
C ILE A 7 3.40 8.90 -24.75
N VAL A 8 2.33 9.29 -24.04
CA VAL A 8 1.76 8.48 -22.98
C VAL A 8 0.86 7.45 -23.66
N TYR A 9 1.31 6.19 -23.70
CA TYR A 9 0.46 5.07 -24.11
C TYR A 9 -0.60 4.85 -23.03
N LEU A 10 -1.75 5.52 -23.16
CA LEU A 10 -2.96 5.19 -22.40
C LEU A 10 -3.45 3.83 -22.91
N LYS A 11 -3.08 2.76 -22.21
CA LYS A 11 -3.71 1.45 -22.38
C LYS A 11 -5.19 1.61 -22.02
N LYS A 12 -6.07 1.66 -23.03
CA LYS A 12 -7.53 1.67 -22.83
C LYS A 12 -7.90 0.47 -21.97
N ASN A 13 -8.25 0.73 -20.71
CA ASN A 13 -8.73 -0.29 -19.81
C ASN A 13 -10.24 -0.10 -19.70
N ASP A 14 -11.01 -0.76 -20.58
CA ASP A 14 -12.49 -0.76 -20.60
C ASP A 14 -13.11 -1.56 -19.43
N ARG A 15 -12.34 -1.82 -18.38
CA ARG A 15 -12.82 -2.51 -17.18
C ARG A 15 -13.27 -1.47 -16.17
N ASN A 16 -14.58 -1.39 -15.96
CA ASN A 16 -15.16 -0.70 -14.81
C ASN A 16 -14.69 -1.39 -13.53
N LEU A 17 -13.57 -0.93 -12.96
CA LEU A 17 -13.12 -1.41 -11.66
C LEU A 17 -13.99 -0.80 -10.58
N THR A 18 -14.55 -1.65 -9.73
CA THR A 18 -15.27 -1.21 -8.54
C THR A 18 -14.29 -1.18 -7.37
N TYR A 19 -14.09 0.01 -6.82
CA TYR A 19 -13.28 0.16 -5.63
C TYR A 19 -13.94 -0.55 -4.44
N ALA A 20 -13.14 -1.35 -3.73
CA ALA A 20 -13.44 -1.84 -2.40
C ALA A 20 -12.15 -1.88 -1.57
N PRO A 21 -12.19 -1.68 -0.24
CA PRO A 21 -11.03 -1.77 0.63
C PRO A 21 -10.64 -3.24 0.90
N THR A 22 -10.43 -4.03 -0.15
CA THR A 22 -10.15 -5.47 -0.09
C THR A 22 -8.89 -5.82 -0.87
N VAL A 23 -8.24 -6.94 -0.52
CA VAL A 23 -7.08 -7.47 -1.27
C VAL A 23 -7.45 -7.72 -2.74
N GLU A 24 -8.61 -8.30 -3.01
CA GLU A 24 -9.06 -8.59 -4.37
C GLU A 24 -9.15 -7.31 -5.23
N SER A 25 -9.80 -6.27 -4.71
CA SER A 25 -9.89 -4.98 -5.40
C SER A 25 -8.49 -4.40 -5.65
N ALA A 26 -7.61 -4.42 -4.64
CA ALA A 26 -6.24 -3.94 -4.80
C ALA A 26 -5.47 -4.68 -5.89
N VAL A 27 -5.64 -6.00 -6.00
CA VAL A 27 -5.02 -6.82 -7.05
C VAL A 27 -5.59 -6.48 -8.42
N GLN A 28 -6.90 -6.27 -8.55
CA GLN A 28 -7.51 -5.84 -9.82
C GLN A 28 -6.96 -4.48 -10.30
N TYR A 29 -6.80 -3.52 -9.38
CA TYR A 29 -6.20 -2.22 -9.68
C TYR A 29 -4.70 -2.33 -10.00
N ALA A 30 -3.95 -3.18 -9.27
CA ALA A 30 -2.55 -3.45 -9.58
C ALA A 30 -2.37 -4.02 -10.99
N ASN A 31 -3.17 -5.02 -11.35
CA ASN A 31 -3.16 -5.66 -12.67
C ASN A 31 -3.56 -4.69 -13.81
N ALA A 32 -4.33 -3.66 -13.47
CA ALA A 32 -4.71 -2.59 -14.38
C ALA A 32 -3.64 -1.48 -14.53
N GLY A 33 -2.59 -1.50 -13.71
CA GLY A 33 -1.62 -0.41 -13.62
C GLY A 33 -2.16 0.83 -12.91
N MET A 34 -3.23 0.69 -12.12
CA MET A 34 -3.92 1.77 -11.40
C MET A 34 -3.81 1.61 -9.88
N LEU A 35 -2.68 1.09 -9.39
CA LEU A 35 -2.51 0.81 -7.97
C LEU A 35 -2.52 2.09 -7.12
N GLU A 36 -1.97 3.18 -7.65
CA GLU A 36 -1.93 4.47 -6.98
C GLU A 36 -3.34 5.00 -6.69
N GLU A 37 -4.24 4.88 -7.66
CA GLU A 37 -5.64 5.24 -7.54
C GLU A 37 -6.35 4.42 -6.47
N TRP A 38 -6.06 3.11 -6.38
CA TRP A 38 -6.60 2.28 -5.30
C TRP A 38 -6.14 2.77 -3.92
N ILE A 39 -4.84 3.11 -3.77
CA ILE A 39 -4.31 3.63 -2.49
C ILE A 39 -4.95 4.99 -2.18
N GLN A 40 -5.12 5.86 -3.18
CA GLN A 40 -5.79 7.15 -3.00
C GLN A 40 -7.23 6.98 -2.53
N CYS A 41 -8.01 6.08 -3.15
CA CYS A 41 -9.35 5.75 -2.69
C CYS A 41 -9.33 5.17 -1.27
N TYR A 42 -8.41 4.26 -0.98
CA TYR A 42 -8.24 3.69 0.36
C TYR A 42 -8.03 4.78 1.40
N LEU A 43 -7.06 5.66 1.19
CA LEU A 43 -6.76 6.74 2.12
C LEU A 43 -7.94 7.73 2.24
N LEU A 44 -8.56 8.12 1.12
CA LEU A 44 -9.68 9.06 1.10
C LEU A 44 -10.89 8.56 1.88
N PHE A 45 -11.24 7.27 1.71
CA PHE A 45 -12.44 6.70 2.32
C PHE A 45 -12.23 6.14 3.72
N THR A 46 -11.02 5.65 4.05
CA THR A 46 -10.76 5.01 5.36
C THR A 46 -10.00 5.88 6.35
N HIS A 47 -9.26 6.90 5.89
CA HIS A 47 -8.47 7.78 6.73
C HIS A 47 -8.85 9.23 6.49
N LYS A 48 -9.80 9.76 7.30
CA LYS A 48 -10.25 11.17 7.31
C LYS A 48 -9.16 12.20 7.72
N VAL A 49 -7.88 11.89 7.55
CA VAL A 49 -6.73 12.67 8.04
C VAL A 49 -5.94 13.26 6.87
N ILE A 50 -6.41 14.43 6.46
CA ILE A 50 -5.89 15.28 5.37
C ILE A 50 -4.37 15.58 5.43
N PRO A 51 -3.70 15.77 6.60
CA PRO A 51 -2.28 16.14 6.59
C PRO A 51 -1.33 14.98 6.22
N PHE A 52 -1.59 13.74 6.67
CA PHE A 52 -0.72 12.60 6.36
C PHE A 52 -0.89 12.10 4.92
N GLN A 53 -2.08 12.23 4.35
CA GLN A 53 -2.35 11.92 2.95
C GLN A 53 -1.51 12.80 2.03
N ASN A 54 -1.39 14.09 2.37
CA ASN A 54 -0.58 15.03 1.60
C ASN A 54 0.89 14.62 1.64
N ASP A 55 1.48 14.35 2.79
CA ASP A 55 2.91 13.98 2.84
C ASP A 55 3.20 12.58 2.30
N PHE A 56 2.24 11.65 2.37
CA PHE A 56 2.40 10.28 1.85
C PHE A 56 2.21 10.18 0.32
N MET A 57 1.61 11.19 -0.32
CA MET A 57 1.35 11.22 -1.76
C MET A 57 1.97 12.43 -2.49
N LYS A 58 2.60 13.38 -1.79
CA LYS A 58 3.25 14.55 -2.40
C LYS A 58 4.63 14.21 -2.95
N GLY A 59 4.73 14.08 -4.27
CA GLY A 59 5.96 13.78 -4.99
C GLY A 59 5.85 12.55 -5.88
N GLU A 60 6.95 12.19 -6.54
CA GLU A 60 7.05 10.93 -7.30
C GLU A 60 7.13 9.75 -6.32
N HIS A 61 6.01 9.04 -6.17
CA HIS A 61 5.92 7.83 -5.37
C HIS A 61 6.10 6.62 -6.26
N LEU A 62 6.77 5.61 -5.74
CA LEU A 62 6.92 4.33 -6.41
C LEU A 62 6.21 3.27 -5.57
N CYS A 63 5.24 2.62 -6.20
CA CYS A 63 4.45 1.58 -5.55
C CYS A 63 4.86 0.21 -6.08
N ILE A 64 5.02 -0.74 -5.17
CA ILE A 64 5.09 -2.17 -5.50
C ILE A 64 3.70 -2.74 -5.31
N GLY A 65 3.30 -3.59 -6.26
CA GLY A 65 2.05 -4.35 -6.27
C GLY A 65 1.73 -5.07 -4.96
N VAL A 66 0.55 -5.67 -4.90
CA VAL A 66 0.16 -6.48 -3.75
C VAL A 66 1.08 -7.68 -3.66
N VAL A 67 1.91 -7.74 -2.62
CA VAL A 67 2.86 -8.82 -2.37
C VAL A 67 2.55 -9.56 -1.08
N LYS A 68 2.87 -10.86 -1.04
CA LYS A 68 2.83 -11.64 0.20
C LYS A 68 4.04 -11.25 1.07
N PHE A 69 3.83 -10.32 2.00
CA PHE A 69 4.90 -9.70 2.76
C PHE A 69 5.07 -10.32 4.17
N PRO A 70 6.29 -10.73 4.57
CA PRO A 70 6.55 -11.25 5.91
C PRO A 70 6.38 -10.17 6.99
N LEU A 71 5.44 -10.37 7.94
CA LEU A 71 5.12 -9.37 8.97
C LEU A 71 6.28 -9.12 9.95
N ARG A 72 7.25 -10.04 10.02
CA ARG A 72 8.48 -9.90 10.82
C ARG A 72 9.41 -8.79 10.34
N LEU A 73 9.32 -8.38 9.07
CA LEU A 73 10.16 -7.33 8.49
C LEU A 73 9.64 -5.92 8.82
N ILE A 74 8.40 -5.82 9.31
CA ILE A 74 7.78 -4.56 9.69
C ILE A 74 8.33 -4.13 11.03
N GLN A 75 8.91 -2.93 11.09
CA GLN A 75 9.43 -2.40 12.33
C GLN A 75 8.33 -2.26 13.37
N SER A 76 8.62 -2.77 14.57
CA SER A 76 7.79 -2.54 15.72
C SER A 76 7.91 -1.07 16.08
N GLN A 77 6.96 -0.26 15.64
CA GLN A 77 6.82 1.08 16.19
C GLN A 77 6.49 0.89 17.67
N VAL A 78 7.35 1.40 18.55
CA VAL A 78 6.99 1.60 19.96
C VAL A 78 5.91 2.68 19.92
N LEU A 79 4.65 2.23 19.91
CA LEU A 79 3.49 3.09 19.81
C LEU A 79 3.42 3.99 21.04
N LYS A 80 3.91 5.23 20.93
CA LYS A 80 3.29 6.35 21.67
C LYS A 80 2.04 6.74 20.89
N LEU A 81 1.03 5.88 20.91
CA LEU A 81 -0.27 6.19 20.34
C LEU A 81 -1.08 6.85 21.44
N ASP A 82 -1.12 8.18 21.42
CA ASP A 82 -2.20 8.92 22.08
C ASP A 82 -3.52 8.38 21.53
N GLU A 83 -4.42 7.99 22.42
CA GLU A 83 -5.64 7.21 22.18
C GLU A 83 -6.75 7.98 21.44
N LYS A 84 -6.41 8.85 20.48
CA LYS A 84 -7.39 9.57 19.69
C LYS A 84 -7.29 9.11 18.25
N HIS A 85 -8.45 8.82 17.66
CA HIS A 85 -8.66 8.30 16.30
C HIS A 85 -8.75 6.77 16.21
N ALA A 86 -9.72 6.23 16.94
CA ALA A 86 -10.16 4.86 16.90
C ALA A 86 -11.64 4.78 16.48
N THR A 87 -11.91 4.95 15.20
CA THR A 87 -13.11 4.44 14.50
C THR A 87 -12.61 4.05 13.10
N GLU A 88 -12.95 2.92 12.50
CA GLU A 88 -14.29 2.33 12.29
C GLU A 88 -14.11 0.79 12.30
N ASP A 89 -14.84 0.06 13.14
CA ASP A 89 -16.18 -0.54 12.95
C ASP A 89 -16.05 -2.05 12.68
N ASP A 90 -16.78 -2.81 13.48
CA ASP A 90 -16.66 -4.25 13.70
C ASP A 90 -17.80 -4.96 12.97
N GLY A 91 -17.49 -6.09 12.36
CA GLY A 91 -18.48 -7.02 11.85
C GLY A 91 -19.00 -6.70 10.45
N HIS A 92 -18.36 -7.28 9.44
CA HIS A 92 -18.99 -8.15 8.45
C HIS A 92 -17.90 -9.11 7.97
N ALA A 93 -18.27 -10.29 7.46
CA ALA A 93 -17.36 -11.25 6.82
C ALA A 93 -16.76 -10.72 5.50
N ALA A 94 -16.45 -9.42 5.45
CA ALA A 94 -15.88 -8.72 4.32
C ALA A 94 -14.36 -8.99 4.27
N ALA A 95 -13.86 -9.24 3.07
CA ALA A 95 -12.44 -9.41 2.83
C ALA A 95 -11.66 -8.19 3.36
N LEU A 96 -10.60 -8.45 4.13
CA LEU A 96 -9.77 -7.39 4.71
C LEU A 96 -8.96 -6.66 3.61
N PRO A 97 -8.54 -5.39 3.85
CA PRO A 97 -7.64 -4.70 2.94
C PRO A 97 -6.22 -5.29 3.00
N PRO A 98 -5.39 -5.08 1.96
CA PRO A 98 -3.95 -5.27 2.06
C PRO A 98 -3.36 -4.26 3.07
N LEU A 99 -2.20 -4.60 3.64
CA LEU A 99 -1.42 -3.64 4.42
C LEU A 99 -0.77 -2.60 3.51
N LEU A 100 -0.66 -1.36 3.97
CA LEU A 100 0.01 -0.26 3.30
C LEU A 100 1.28 0.06 4.10
N LEU A 101 2.43 -0.24 3.51
CA LEU A 101 3.73 0.00 4.13
C LEU A 101 4.48 1.12 3.43
N GLN A 102 5.13 1.96 4.22
CA GLN A 102 6.15 2.88 3.76
C GLN A 102 7.51 2.20 3.87
N TYR A 103 8.27 2.19 2.78
CA TYR A 103 9.68 1.81 2.79
C TYR A 103 10.55 3.05 2.68
N GLU A 104 11.34 3.28 3.71
CA GLU A 104 12.18 4.47 3.85
C GLU A 104 13.47 4.09 4.60
N GLU A 105 14.62 4.58 4.11
CA GLU A 105 15.93 4.35 4.73
C GLU A 105 16.28 2.87 4.98
N GLY A 106 15.72 1.94 4.20
CA GLY A 106 15.96 0.50 4.34
C GLY A 106 15.03 -0.22 5.32
N LYS A 107 13.96 0.44 5.78
CA LYS A 107 13.07 -0.05 6.83
C LYS A 107 11.60 0.01 6.39
N PHE A 108 10.80 -0.92 6.90
CA PHE A 108 9.36 -1.00 6.58
C PHE A 108 8.51 -0.51 7.75
N HIS A 109 7.65 0.47 7.48
CA HIS A 109 6.83 1.14 8.47
C HIS A 109 5.34 1.01 8.14
N CYS A 110 4.52 0.72 9.14
CA CYS A 110 3.06 0.70 9.01
C CYS A 110 2.48 1.88 9.80
N ASN A 111 2.12 2.95 9.10
CA ASN A 111 1.69 4.20 9.74
C ASN A 111 0.16 4.30 9.84
N PHE A 112 -0.56 3.67 8.91
CA PHE A 112 -2.01 3.84 8.77
C PHE A 112 -2.81 2.71 9.44
N GLN A 113 -2.34 1.47 9.36
CA GLN A 113 -3.11 0.28 9.72
C GLN A 113 -2.58 -0.45 10.96
N ILE A 114 -2.22 0.30 12.00
CA ILE A 114 -1.58 -0.22 13.22
C ILE A 114 -2.45 -1.27 13.92
N LYS A 115 -3.77 -1.07 14.01
CA LYS A 115 -4.70 -2.01 14.65
C LYS A 115 -4.77 -3.34 13.88
N LEU A 116 -4.85 -3.28 12.55
CA LEU A 116 -4.85 -4.45 11.69
C LEU A 116 -3.53 -5.22 11.85
N LEU A 117 -2.39 -4.54 11.79
CA LEU A 117 -1.07 -5.14 12.01
C LEU A 117 -0.97 -5.81 13.38
N THR A 118 -1.45 -5.15 14.43
CA THR A 118 -1.46 -5.69 15.80
C THR A 118 -2.30 -6.96 15.89
N THR A 119 -3.47 -6.96 15.25
CA THR A 119 -4.36 -8.12 15.20
C THR A 119 -3.72 -9.28 14.45
N LEU A 120 -3.09 -9.02 13.30
CA LEU A 120 -2.38 -10.03 12.52
C LEU A 120 -1.21 -10.63 13.30
N LYS A 121 -0.42 -9.81 14.01
CA LYS A 121 0.67 -10.27 14.87
C LYS A 121 0.16 -11.11 16.04
N LYS A 122 -0.92 -10.69 16.71
CA LYS A 122 -1.57 -11.48 17.78
C LYS A 122 -2.06 -12.84 17.28
N ARG A 123 -2.57 -12.90 16.06
CA ARG A 123 -2.99 -14.15 15.38
C ARG A 123 -1.83 -14.99 14.83
N LYS A 124 -0.57 -14.58 15.06
CA LYS A 124 0.63 -15.26 14.56
C LYS A 124 0.62 -15.47 13.04
N VAL A 125 0.11 -14.49 12.29
CA VAL A 125 0.17 -14.51 10.82
C VAL A 125 1.63 -14.23 10.39
N ASP A 126 2.23 -15.13 9.63
CA ASP A 126 3.63 -14.99 9.19
C ASP A 126 3.80 -13.95 8.07
N ALA A 127 2.88 -13.97 7.10
CA ALA A 127 2.89 -13.10 5.94
C ALA A 127 1.48 -12.68 5.55
N TYR A 128 1.36 -11.47 5.00
CA TYR A 128 0.06 -10.88 4.65
C TYR A 128 0.15 -10.06 3.35
N PRO A 129 -0.93 -10.01 2.54
CA PRO A 129 -0.99 -9.17 1.34
C PRO A 129 -0.73 -7.70 1.67
N THR A 130 0.23 -7.10 0.97
CA THR A 130 0.78 -5.79 1.32
C THR A 130 1.15 -5.00 0.07
N ILE A 131 0.86 -3.71 0.07
CA ILE A 131 1.34 -2.72 -0.89
C ILE A 131 2.49 -1.96 -0.25
N ILE A 132 3.60 -1.81 -0.97
CA ILE A 132 4.78 -1.09 -0.49
C ILE A 132 4.90 0.22 -1.27
N VAL A 133 4.97 1.32 -0.55
CA VAL A 133 5.11 2.67 -1.10
C VAL A 133 6.46 3.24 -0.69
N MET A 134 7.14 3.85 -1.65
CA MET A 134 8.46 4.46 -1.47
C MET A 134 8.44 5.91 -1.92
N LYS A 135 9.23 6.75 -1.24
CA LYS A 135 9.44 8.14 -1.61
C LYS A 135 10.72 8.26 -2.42
N GLY A 136 10.58 8.56 -3.71
CA GLY A 136 11.72 8.83 -4.59
C GLY A 136 12.55 7.61 -4.99
N ASN A 137 13.57 7.87 -5.80
CA ASN A 137 14.30 6.86 -6.54
C ASN A 137 15.38 6.13 -5.71
N GLU A 138 15.94 6.77 -4.69
CA GLU A 138 17.02 6.15 -3.89
C GLU A 138 16.52 4.98 -3.03
N ASP A 139 15.35 5.13 -2.40
CA ASP A 139 14.70 4.04 -1.68
C ASP A 139 14.25 2.93 -2.65
N TYR A 140 13.75 3.28 -3.84
CA TYR A 140 13.42 2.29 -4.86
C TYR A 140 14.64 1.49 -5.32
N LYS A 141 15.77 2.14 -5.66
CA LYS A 141 17.01 1.43 -6.02
C LYS A 141 17.48 0.51 -4.91
N ARG A 142 17.43 0.99 -3.66
CA ARG A 142 17.78 0.20 -2.48
C ARG A 142 16.85 -1.00 -2.32
N PHE A 143 15.55 -0.78 -2.46
CA PHE A 143 14.55 -1.84 -2.41
C PHE A 143 14.82 -2.89 -3.49
N MET A 144 15.01 -2.48 -4.74
CA MET A 144 15.28 -3.40 -5.85
C MET A 144 16.57 -4.20 -5.63
N LYS A 145 17.61 -3.57 -5.06
CA LYS A 145 18.88 -4.25 -4.74
C LYS A 145 18.72 -5.39 -3.72
N TYR A 146 17.90 -5.20 -2.69
CA TYR A 146 17.79 -6.16 -1.59
C TYR A 146 16.56 -7.08 -1.67
N TYR A 147 15.50 -6.61 -2.31
CA TYR A 147 14.17 -7.23 -2.26
C TYR A 147 13.51 -7.42 -3.63
N GLY A 148 14.10 -6.92 -4.72
CA GLY A 148 13.47 -6.88 -6.04
C GLY A 148 13.01 -8.24 -6.60
N THR A 149 13.59 -9.34 -6.12
CA THR A 149 13.23 -10.72 -6.52
C THR A 149 12.70 -11.57 -5.37
N VAL A 150 12.56 -10.99 -4.18
CA VAL A 150 12.28 -11.74 -2.94
C VAL A 150 10.79 -11.94 -2.72
N PHE A 151 9.97 -10.97 -3.13
CA PHE A 151 8.54 -10.98 -2.83
C PHE A 151 7.71 -11.64 -3.94
N PHE A 152 6.74 -12.44 -3.50
CA PHE A 152 5.75 -13.04 -4.39
C PHE A 152 4.57 -12.10 -4.56
N TYR A 153 4.30 -11.73 -5.82
CA TYR A 153 3.13 -10.94 -6.17
C TYR A 153 1.86 -11.77 -6.05
N VAL A 154 0.80 -11.14 -5.56
CA VAL A 154 -0.54 -11.70 -5.50
C VAL A 154 -1.25 -11.24 -6.77
N ASP A 155 -1.15 -12.03 -7.83
CA ASP A 155 -1.74 -11.67 -9.14
C ASP A 155 -3.18 -12.16 -9.31
N LYS A 156 -3.61 -13.08 -8.43
CA LYS A 156 -4.94 -13.69 -8.36
C LYS A 156 -5.30 -13.91 -6.89
N VAL A 157 -6.53 -13.55 -6.52
CA VAL A 157 -7.12 -13.73 -5.18
C VAL A 157 -8.32 -14.65 -5.31
#